data_AF-A0A2G9YV53-F1
#
_entry.id   AF-A0A2G9YV53-F1
#
_cell.length_a   1.000
_cell.length_b   1.000
_cell.length_c   1.000
_cell.angle_alpha   90.00
_cell.angle_beta   90.00
_cell.angle_gamma   90.00
#
_symmetry.space_group_name_H-M   'P 1'
#
loop_
_entity.id
_entity.type
_entity.pdbx_description
1 polymer ?
#
loop_
_entity_poly.entity_id
_entity_poly.type
_entity_poly.pdbx_seq_one_letter_code
_entity_poly.pdbx_strand_id
1 'polypeptide(L)'
;MSTIEQPPKIENSPEHIPNEEKILSVFKKLLNGKEYKEVAGQKKVDGKGIYMWAIEFPDGGGKSQYLYTRKGKYPETEALETGIHVVYLDNTGEVVGGTDAAKLVGEKWEITE
;
A
#
# COMPACT_ATOMS: atom_id res chain seq x y z
N MET A 1 15.78 -19.22 38.10
CA MET A 1 15.96 -17.92 37.41
C MET A 1 14.86 -17.82 36.38
N SER A 2 13.84 -17.00 36.63
CA SER A 2 12.69 -16.88 35.72
C SER A 2 12.94 -15.69 34.79
N THR A 3 13.06 -15.96 33.49
CA THR A 3 13.13 -14.93 32.45
C THR A 3 11.78 -14.22 32.41
N ILE A 4 11.77 -12.92 32.70
CA ILE A 4 10.60 -12.08 32.57
C ILE A 4 10.56 -11.66 31.10
N GLU A 5 9.66 -12.24 30.32
CA GLU A 5 9.34 -11.74 28.98
C GLU A 5 8.76 -10.33 29.15
N GLN A 6 9.50 -9.32 28.70
CA GLN A 6 8.99 -7.95 28.65
C GLN A 6 7.88 -7.91 27.59
N PRO A 7 6.69 -7.39 27.90
CA PRO A 7 5.65 -7.20 26.89
C PRO A 7 6.20 -6.26 25.80
N PRO A 8 5.82 -6.47 24.51
CA PRO A 8 6.29 -5.62 23.44
C PRO A 8 5.94 -4.17 23.75
N LYS A 9 6.94 -3.30 23.61
CA LYS A 9 6.81 -1.86 23.82
C LYS A 9 5.84 -1.31 22.77
N ILE A 10 4.59 -1.09 23.15
CA ILE A 10 3.59 -0.43 22.30
C ILE A 10 4.02 1.04 22.20
N GLU A 11 4.77 1.39 21.16
CA GLU A 11 5.07 2.78 20.85
C GLU A 11 3.76 3.50 20.47
N ASN A 12 3.19 4.24 21.42
CA ASN A 12 2.03 5.11 21.25
C ASN A 12 2.37 6.40 20.46
N SER A 13 3.18 6.28 19.40
CA SER A 13 3.38 7.40 18.48
C SER A 13 2.08 7.57 17.68
N PRO A 14 1.56 8.81 17.51
CA PRO A 14 0.42 9.03 16.64
C PRO A 14 0.74 8.45 15.26
N GLU A 15 -0.15 7.59 14.77
CA GLU A 15 0.03 6.94 13.48
C GLU A 15 0.23 8.00 12.39
N HIS A 16 1.38 7.93 11.72
CA HIS A 16 1.69 8.89 10.67
C HIS A 16 0.91 8.53 9.41
N ILE A 17 -0.09 9.36 9.08
CA ILE A 17 -0.90 9.16 7.87
C ILE A 17 -0.22 9.89 6.70
N PRO A 18 0.22 9.19 5.65
CA PRO A 18 0.83 9.83 4.50
C PRO A 18 -0.23 10.63 3.73
N ASN A 19 0.15 11.83 3.27
CA ASN A 19 -0.70 12.61 2.37
C ASN A 19 -0.60 12.08 0.93
N GLU A 20 -1.45 12.61 0.06
CA GLU A 20 -1.50 12.22 -1.35
C GLU A 20 -0.15 12.29 -2.06
N GLU A 21 0.59 13.39 -1.88
CA GLU A 21 1.90 13.59 -2.52
C GLU A 21 2.92 12.54 -2.10
N LYS A 22 2.94 12.19 -0.80
CA LYS A 22 3.82 11.12 -0.28
C LYS A 22 3.45 9.77 -0.88
N ILE A 23 2.17 9.41 -0.93
CA ILE A 23 1.72 8.13 -1.54
C ILE A 23 2.11 8.10 -3.03
N LEU A 24 1.81 9.18 -3.76
CA LEU A 24 2.14 9.30 -5.18
C LEU A 24 3.64 9.21 -5.45
N SER A 25 4.48 9.77 -4.58
CA SER A 25 5.93 9.68 -4.73
C SER A 25 6.44 8.25 -4.66
N VAL A 26 5.82 7.40 -3.83
CA VAL A 26 6.16 5.99 -3.70
C VAL A 26 5.70 5.22 -4.92
N PHE A 27 4.48 5.45 -5.40
CA PHE A 27 4.00 4.88 -6.67
C PHE A 27 4.96 5.20 -7.82
N LYS A 28 5.36 6.46 -7.98
CA LYS A 28 6.28 6.87 -9.05
C LYS A 28 7.65 6.18 -8.94
N LYS A 29 8.16 6.01 -7.73
CA LYS A 29 9.40 5.27 -7.48
C LYS A 29 9.26 3.80 -7.89
N LEU A 30 8.17 3.14 -7.47
CA LEU A 30 7.86 1.75 -7.80
C LEU A 30 7.62 1.51 -9.29
N LEU A 31 7.06 2.49 -10.00
CA LEU A 31 6.82 2.42 -11.44
C LEU A 31 8.11 2.53 -12.26
N ASN A 32 9.18 3.12 -11.70
CA ASN A 32 10.45 3.35 -12.38
C ASN A 32 10.27 3.97 -13.79
N GLY A 33 9.42 5.00 -13.89
CA GLY A 33 9.14 5.71 -15.15
C GLY A 33 8.07 5.09 -16.05
N LYS A 34 7.47 3.95 -15.68
CA LYS A 34 6.30 3.40 -16.38
C LYS A 34 5.11 4.37 -16.29
N GLU A 35 4.37 4.49 -17.39
CA GLU A 35 3.07 5.17 -17.37
C GLU A 35 2.05 4.37 -16.56
N TYR A 36 1.12 5.09 -15.94
CA TYR A 36 0.06 4.51 -15.13
C TYR A 36 -1.24 5.29 -15.32
N LYS A 37 -2.34 4.69 -14.92
CA LYS A 37 -3.65 5.34 -14.77
C LYS A 37 -4.22 5.04 -13.40
N GLU A 38 -5.03 5.93 -12.86
CA GLU A 38 -5.82 5.61 -11.68
C GLU A 38 -6.92 4.60 -12.03
N VAL A 39 -7.17 3.65 -11.12
CA VAL A 39 -8.29 2.72 -11.27
C VAL A 39 -9.57 3.42 -10.82
N ALA A 40 -10.54 3.53 -11.73
CA ALA A 40 -11.77 4.27 -11.49
C ALA A 40 -12.50 3.76 -10.24
N GLY A 41 -12.84 4.68 -9.33
CA GLY A 41 -13.55 4.36 -8.09
C GLY A 41 -12.71 3.74 -6.98
N GLN A 42 -11.41 3.51 -7.18
CA GLN A 42 -10.51 2.90 -6.18
C GLN A 42 -9.57 3.89 -5.49
N LYS A 43 -9.82 5.21 -5.61
CA LYS A 43 -9.27 6.24 -4.72
C LYS A 43 -10.34 6.62 -3.70
N LYS A 44 -10.10 6.30 -2.43
CA LYS A 44 -11.05 6.53 -1.33
C LYS A 44 -10.42 7.34 -0.20
N VAL A 45 -11.22 8.24 0.36
CA VAL A 45 -10.82 9.18 1.41
C VAL A 45 -11.80 9.15 2.58
N ASP A 46 -11.29 9.38 3.78
CA ASP A 46 -12.08 9.67 4.97
C ASP A 46 -11.64 10.99 5.62
N GLY A 47 -12.16 11.31 6.80
CA GLY A 47 -11.82 12.53 7.53
C GLY A 47 -10.34 12.67 7.91
N LYS A 48 -9.53 11.62 7.76
CA LYS A 48 -8.08 11.61 8.05
C LYS A 48 -7.22 11.58 6.80
N GLY A 49 -7.79 11.34 5.61
CA GLY A 49 -7.08 11.31 4.33
C GLY A 49 -7.36 10.06 3.51
N ILE A 50 -6.48 9.75 2.56
CA ILE A 50 -6.61 8.58 1.68
C ILE A 50 -6.41 7.31 2.52
N TYR A 51 -7.36 6.38 2.43
CA TYR A 51 -7.24 5.04 3.03
C TYR A 51 -7.09 3.93 1.99
N MET A 52 -7.45 4.19 0.73
CA MET A 52 -7.26 3.28 -0.38
C MET A 52 -6.97 4.05 -1.66
N TRP A 53 -5.99 3.60 -2.45
CA TRP A 53 -5.73 4.16 -3.78
C TRP A 53 -5.08 3.11 -4.67
N ALA A 54 -5.73 2.81 -5.81
CA ALA A 54 -5.17 1.92 -6.81
C ALA A 54 -4.77 2.65 -8.10
N ILE A 55 -3.61 2.27 -8.64
CA ILE A 55 -3.15 2.64 -9.98
C ILE A 55 -2.84 1.39 -10.80
N GLU A 56 -3.08 1.43 -12.10
CA GLU A 56 -2.85 0.32 -13.05
C GLU A 56 -1.76 0.73 -14.05
N PHE A 57 -0.87 -0.22 -14.38
CA PHE A 57 0.21 -0.04 -15.34
C PHE A 57 0.41 -1.31 -16.20
N PRO A 58 0.95 -1.18 -17.44
CA PRO A 58 1.24 -2.34 -18.28
C PRO A 58 2.39 -3.20 -17.72
N ASP A 59 2.26 -4.53 -17.85
CA ASP A 59 3.29 -5.46 -17.37
C ASP A 59 3.46 -6.68 -18.28
N GLY A 60 4.36 -6.57 -19.26
CA GLY A 60 5.00 -7.67 -20.02
C GLY A 60 4.12 -8.68 -20.77
N GLY A 61 2.79 -8.62 -20.65
CA GLY A 61 1.85 -9.66 -21.09
C GLY A 61 0.47 -9.60 -20.43
N GLY A 62 0.24 -8.60 -19.56
CA GLY A 62 -1.03 -8.30 -18.92
C GLY A 62 -1.00 -6.90 -18.28
N LYS A 63 -1.64 -6.75 -17.13
CA LYS A 63 -1.63 -5.51 -16.35
C LYS A 63 -1.29 -5.79 -14.90
N SER A 64 -0.67 -4.82 -14.26
CA SER A 64 -0.38 -4.86 -12.84
C SER A 64 -0.98 -3.64 -12.17
N GLN A 65 -1.36 -3.78 -10.90
CA GLN A 65 -1.91 -2.70 -10.10
C GLN A 65 -1.07 -2.51 -8.85
N TYR A 66 -0.76 -1.26 -8.51
CA TYR A 66 -0.30 -0.93 -7.18
C TYR A 66 -1.51 -0.45 -6.36
N LEU A 67 -1.75 -1.11 -5.23
CA LEU A 67 -2.83 -0.80 -4.30
C LEU A 67 -2.23 -0.29 -2.99
N TYR A 68 -2.36 1.02 -2.74
CA TYR A 68 -2.13 1.59 -1.42
C TYR A 68 -3.30 1.24 -0.50
N THR A 69 -2.99 0.78 0.70
CA THR A 69 -3.94 0.64 1.80
C THR A 69 -3.38 1.30 3.05
N ARG A 70 -4.21 2.06 3.77
CA ARG A 70 -3.89 2.56 5.09
C ARG A 70 -4.25 1.49 6.11
N LYS A 71 -3.45 1.34 7.16
CA LYS A 71 -3.76 0.47 8.29
C LYS A 71 -5.13 0.80 8.88
N GLY A 72 -5.83 -0.24 9.32
CA GLY A 72 -7.15 -0.19 9.90
C GLY A 72 -8.19 -0.95 9.08
N LYS A 73 -9.45 -0.80 9.48
CA LYS A 73 -10.59 -1.48 8.88
C LYS A 73 -11.49 -0.44 8.21
N TYR A 74 -11.65 -0.58 6.90
CA TYR A 74 -12.44 0.29 6.02
C TYR A 74 -13.47 -0.56 5.25
N PRO A 75 -14.50 0.06 4.64
CA PRO A 75 -15.54 -0.71 3.95
C PRO A 75 -14.99 -1.61 2.83
N GLU A 76 -13.96 -1.16 2.12
CA GLU A 76 -13.38 -1.86 0.97
C GLU A 76 -12.11 -2.66 1.32
N THR A 77 -11.45 -2.40 2.45
CA THR A 77 -10.15 -3.01 2.77
C THR A 77 -9.91 -3.08 4.28
N GLU A 78 -9.20 -4.10 4.71
CA GLU A 78 -8.68 -4.25 6.07
C GLU A 78 -7.18 -4.54 5.98
N ALA A 79 -6.37 -3.71 6.63
CA ALA A 79 -4.91 -3.82 6.59
C ALA A 79 -4.33 -3.69 7.99
N LEU A 80 -3.39 -4.59 8.33
CA LEU A 80 -2.66 -4.55 9.60
C LEU A 80 -1.55 -3.48 9.60
N GLU A 81 -1.10 -3.09 8.41
CA GLU A 81 -0.01 -2.14 8.17
C GLU A 81 -0.39 -1.18 7.04
N THR A 82 0.16 0.03 7.04
CA THR A 82 0.02 0.95 5.90
C THR A 82 1.06 0.56 4.85
N GLY A 83 0.61 0.29 3.63
CA GLY A 83 1.47 -0.30 2.61
C GLY A 83 0.96 -0.12 1.19
N ILE A 84 1.79 -0.53 0.24
CA ILE A 84 1.44 -0.67 -1.17
C ILE A 84 1.69 -2.11 -1.56
N HIS A 85 0.67 -2.75 -2.14
CA HIS A 85 0.76 -4.10 -2.66
C HIS A 85 0.75 -4.04 -4.18
N VAL A 86 1.56 -4.87 -4.83
CA VAL A 86 1.39 -5.13 -6.26
C VAL A 86 0.44 -6.30 -6.45
N VAL A 87 -0.48 -6.15 -7.38
CA VAL A 87 -1.43 -7.18 -7.80
C VAL A 87 -1.20 -7.43 -9.29
N TYR A 88 -0.94 -8.67 -9.65
CA TYR A 88 -0.74 -9.09 -11.04
C TYR A 88 -2.08 -9.58 -11.59
N LEU A 89 -2.47 -9.04 -12.74
CA LEU A 89 -3.70 -9.42 -13.43
C LEU A 89 -3.37 -10.13 -14.74
N ASP A 90 -4.13 -11.18 -15.06
CA ASP A 90 -4.05 -11.79 -16.38
C ASP A 90 -4.76 -10.96 -17.46
N ASN A 91 -4.82 -11.50 -18.67
CA ASN A 91 -5.48 -10.83 -19.81
C ASN A 91 -7.00 -10.73 -19.71
N THR A 92 -7.62 -11.46 -18.79
CA THR A 92 -9.05 -11.38 -18.48
C THR A 92 -9.35 -10.38 -17.36
N GLY A 93 -8.31 -9.91 -16.66
CA GLY A 93 -8.42 -9.01 -15.52
C GLY A 93 -8.56 -9.74 -14.19
N GLU A 94 -8.34 -11.06 -14.14
CA GLU A 94 -8.35 -11.84 -12.91
C GLU A 94 -7.02 -11.74 -12.17
N VAL A 95 -7.09 -11.71 -10.83
CA VAL A 95 -5.91 -11.68 -9.96
C VAL A 95 -5.20 -13.03 -10.01
N VAL A 96 -3.97 -13.03 -10.51
CA VAL A 96 -3.12 -14.23 -10.60
C VAL A 96 -1.97 -14.25 -9.58
N GLY A 97 -1.77 -13.14 -8.87
CA GLY A 97 -0.80 -13.07 -7.79
C GLY A 97 -0.66 -11.67 -7.21
N GLY A 98 0.18 -11.55 -6.19
CA GLY A 98 0.55 -10.28 -5.61
C GLY A 98 1.59 -10.41 -4.50
N THR A 99 2.23 -9.30 -4.17
CA THR A 99 3.18 -9.21 -3.05
C THR A 99 3.20 -7.78 -2.49
N ASP A 100 3.78 -7.62 -1.32
CA ASP A 100 4.04 -6.30 -0.74
C ASP A 100 5.13 -5.59 -1.55
N ALA A 101 4.83 -4.41 -2.10
CA ALA A 101 5.77 -3.60 -2.86
C ALA A 101 6.41 -2.50 -2.00
N ALA A 102 5.69 -2.00 -1.00
CA ALA A 102 6.24 -1.07 -0.01
C ALA A 102 5.47 -1.11 1.31
N LYS A 103 6.14 -0.78 2.40
CA LYS A 103 5.54 -0.63 3.73
C LYS A 103 5.93 0.71 4.35
N LEU A 104 5.00 1.32 5.09
CA LEU A 104 5.27 2.52 5.88
C LEU A 104 5.69 2.10 7.30
N VAL A 105 6.97 2.28 7.62
CA VAL A 105 7.54 2.00 8.94
C VAL A 105 7.89 3.33 9.60
N GLY A 106 7.10 3.71 10.61
CA GLY A 106 7.14 5.06 11.18
C GLY A 106 6.73 6.10 10.14
N GLU A 107 7.66 6.97 9.76
CA GLU A 107 7.44 8.00 8.72
C GLU A 107 8.13 7.67 7.38
N LYS A 108 8.77 6.50 7.27
CA LYS A 108 9.60 6.12 6.13
C LYS A 108 8.96 4.99 5.34
N TRP A 109 9.04 5.11 4.03
CA TRP A 109 8.66 4.04 3.11
C TRP A 109 9.84 3.12 2.86
N GLU A 110 9.66 1.85 3.19
CA GLU A 110 10.56 0.76 2.85
C GLU A 110 10.01 0.08 1.58
N ILE A 111 10.79 0.09 0.51
CA ILE A 111 10.44 -0.59 -0.75
C ILE A 111 10.90 -2.04 -0.63
N THR A 112 10.01 -2.98 -0.91
CA THR A 112 10.37 -4.40 -1.00
C THR A 112 10.87 -4.67 -2.43
N GLU A 113 12.09 -5.18 -2.55
CA GLU A 113 12.68 -5.65 -3.82
C GLU A 113 12.24 -7.08 -4.16
#